data_AF-A9DJL7-F1
#
_entry.id   AF-A9DJL7-F1
#
_cell.length_a   1.000
_cell.length_b   1.000
_cell.length_c   1.000
_cell.angle_alpha   90.00
_cell.angle_beta   90.00
_cell.angle_gamma   90.00
#
_symmetry.space_group_name_H-M   'P 1'
#
loop_
_entity.id
_entity.type
_entity.pdbx_description
1 polymer ?
#
loop_
_entity_poly.entity_id
_entity_poly.type
_entity_poly.pdbx_seq_one_letter_code
_entity_poly.pdbx_strand_id
1 'polypeptide(L)'
;MQKFVASIVIVCCVLFNVQAQENEIDGTWDFSSIKNSQNEAIIPVTDADKLTLEVGEFQYQLAAKDHLKASGDYIYQNKLLVFYYNEPTDTIRKYKITTLTDSTLVFKEKGVFYHFEKSEDKTDEVVATEDAEIQQILPSEGFTLNSFLRGVLGMFVLLIIAFLCSSNRKAINWKTVGLGLAFQLIIAIGVLKVGFIKTGFELVGQLFIEILNYTKAGSEFLFGGMMNVESFGFIFAFQVLPTIIFFSALTSVLFYLGIIQYIVKALAKLLTKLLGISGAESLSVAGNIFLGQTEAPLLIKAYLEKMTRSEILLVMIGGMATVAGAVLAAYIGFLGGDDPDLQLVYAKHLLAASVMAAPGAIVISKILYPQTEKIDNDVKVSQEKIGSNILDAIANGTTEGLKLAVNVGAMLLVFVAFIAMINGILGSIAGFDGITIASMNIDWHFTSLNEVIANNTPYESLSLEFILGYTFAPLMWLIGVDSQDMSLMGQLLGIKLAASEFIGYIQLAELKDVTNAVHLTYNKSIIMATYMLCGFANFASIGIQIGGIGSLAPGQRKTLSEFGIKALIGGTIASLISATIAGMLIG
;
A
#
# COMPACT_ATOMS: atom_id res chain seq x y z
N MET A 1 -30.05 -0.41 5.78
CA MET A 1 -28.98 -0.51 4.75
C MET A 1 -29.39 0.18 3.44
N GLN A 2 -30.56 -0.10 2.86
CA GLN A 2 -31.01 0.55 1.61
C GLN A 2 -31.27 2.08 1.67
N LYS A 3 -31.70 2.62 2.81
CA LYS A 3 -32.04 4.07 2.91
C LYS A 3 -30.85 5.00 3.17
N PHE A 4 -29.67 4.46 3.50
CA PHE A 4 -28.48 5.26 3.80
C PHE A 4 -27.62 5.50 2.55
N VAL A 5 -27.62 4.53 1.63
CA VAL A 5 -26.91 4.62 0.34
C VAL A 5 -27.64 5.56 -0.63
N ALA A 6 -28.97 5.65 -0.56
CA ALA A 6 -29.76 6.49 -1.48
C ALA A 6 -29.66 8.01 -1.21
N SER A 7 -29.30 8.44 0.00
CA SER A 7 -29.26 9.87 0.36
C SER A 7 -27.95 10.56 0.00
N ILE A 8 -26.86 9.80 -0.22
CA ILE A 8 -25.54 10.34 -0.60
C ILE A 8 -25.45 10.58 -2.11
N VAL A 9 -26.23 9.84 -2.92
CA VAL A 9 -26.21 9.91 -4.39
C VAL A 9 -26.83 11.20 -4.95
N ILE A 10 -27.73 11.86 -4.22
CA ILE A 10 -28.52 12.99 -4.76
C ILE A 10 -27.79 14.35 -4.66
N VAL A 11 -26.72 14.45 -3.87
CA VAL A 11 -26.00 15.73 -3.67
C VAL A 11 -24.83 15.94 -4.64
N CYS A 12 -24.40 14.91 -5.37
CA CYS A 12 -23.21 14.94 -6.23
C CYS A 12 -23.41 15.51 -7.65
N CYS A 13 -24.60 15.98 -8.04
CA CYS A 13 -24.90 16.32 -9.44
C CYS A 13 -24.62 17.77 -9.86
N VAL A 14 -23.91 18.58 -9.08
CA VAL A 14 -23.63 19.96 -9.50
C VAL A 14 -22.17 20.29 -9.22
N LEU A 15 -21.47 20.73 -10.27
CA LEU A 15 -20.11 21.28 -10.35
C LEU A 15 -19.12 20.37 -11.11
N PHE A 16 -19.24 20.37 -12.44
CA PHE A 16 -18.15 20.04 -13.36
C PHE A 16 -17.71 21.32 -14.08
N ASN A 17 -16.40 21.58 -14.11
CA ASN A 17 -15.77 22.37 -15.16
C ASN A 17 -14.39 21.78 -15.46
N VAL A 18 -14.09 21.76 -16.76
CA VAL A 18 -13.17 20.91 -17.48
C VAL A 18 -11.86 21.64 -17.75
N GLN A 19 -10.74 20.90 -17.79
CA GLN A 19 -9.62 21.17 -18.69
C GLN A 19 -8.81 19.88 -18.92
N ALA A 20 -8.47 19.61 -20.19
CA ALA A 20 -7.73 18.43 -20.66
C ALA A 20 -6.22 18.73 -20.74
N GLN A 21 -5.37 17.70 -20.67
CA GLN A 21 -3.91 17.82 -20.79
C GLN A 21 -3.34 16.76 -21.77
N GLU A 22 -2.41 17.17 -22.63
CA GLU A 22 -1.77 16.40 -23.72
C GLU A 22 -0.41 15.79 -23.30
N ASN A 23 0.10 14.81 -24.06
CA ASN A 23 1.38 14.10 -23.82
C ASN A 23 2.63 14.89 -24.30
N GLU A 24 3.70 14.93 -23.51
CA GLU A 24 4.83 15.90 -23.60
C GLU A 24 5.86 15.73 -24.75
N ILE A 25 5.92 14.62 -25.48
CA ILE A 25 6.96 14.40 -26.55
C ILE A 25 6.44 14.63 -27.97
N ASP A 26 5.13 14.80 -28.10
CA ASP A 26 4.45 14.88 -29.39
C ASP A 26 4.82 16.19 -30.11
N GLY A 27 4.99 16.08 -31.42
CA GLY A 27 5.36 17.20 -32.28
C GLY A 27 6.22 16.80 -33.48
N THR A 28 6.46 17.79 -34.34
CA THR A 28 7.35 17.67 -35.49
C THR A 28 8.72 18.25 -35.17
N TRP A 29 9.76 17.43 -35.35
CA TRP A 29 11.14 17.68 -34.98
C TRP A 29 12.02 17.65 -36.23
N ASP A 30 12.69 18.76 -36.53
CA ASP A 30 13.63 18.87 -37.63
C ASP A 30 15.02 18.39 -37.18
N PHE A 31 15.71 17.61 -38.00
CA PHE A 31 17.07 17.18 -37.64
C PHE A 31 18.04 18.36 -37.70
N SER A 32 18.84 18.56 -36.64
CA SER A 32 19.90 19.57 -36.62
C SER A 32 21.29 18.96 -36.84
N SER A 33 21.57 17.75 -36.34
CA SER A 33 22.81 17.01 -36.66
C SER A 33 22.81 15.54 -36.19
N ILE A 34 23.61 14.70 -36.87
CA ILE A 34 23.88 13.31 -36.48
C ILE A 34 25.40 13.14 -36.25
N LYS A 35 25.81 12.90 -35.00
CA LYS A 35 27.23 12.94 -34.58
C LYS A 35 27.69 11.68 -33.86
N ASN A 36 28.97 11.35 -33.96
CA ASN A 36 29.60 10.28 -33.18
C ASN A 36 30.01 10.75 -31.77
N SER A 37 30.54 9.84 -30.94
CA SER A 37 31.02 10.17 -29.60
C SER A 37 32.26 11.07 -29.55
N GLN A 38 32.88 11.38 -30.71
CA GLN A 38 33.97 12.34 -30.89
C GLN A 38 33.47 13.69 -31.46
N ASN A 39 32.15 13.88 -31.54
CA ASN A 39 31.47 15.08 -32.06
C ASN A 39 31.68 15.35 -33.56
N GLU A 40 32.10 14.34 -34.33
CA GLU A 40 32.21 14.40 -35.80
C GLU A 40 30.87 14.06 -36.44
N ALA A 41 30.48 14.79 -37.49
CA ALA A 41 29.24 14.54 -38.23
C ALA A 41 29.37 13.26 -39.06
N ILE A 42 28.45 12.32 -38.87
CA ILE A 42 28.48 11.01 -39.53
C ILE A 42 27.67 11.02 -40.83
N ILE A 43 26.55 11.75 -40.85
CA ILE A 43 25.62 11.83 -41.96
C ILE A 43 25.28 13.31 -42.18
N PRO A 44 25.37 13.85 -43.41
CA PRO A 44 24.89 15.19 -43.69
C PRO A 44 23.37 15.26 -43.52
N VAL A 45 22.89 16.26 -42.81
CA VAL A 45 21.45 16.50 -42.58
C VAL A 45 21.00 17.63 -43.50
N THR A 46 19.76 17.54 -44.00
CA THR A 46 19.12 18.57 -44.83
C THR A 46 17.80 19.02 -44.21
N ASP A 47 17.30 20.19 -44.61
CA ASP A 47 16.03 20.76 -44.12
C ASP A 47 14.79 19.89 -44.43
N ALA A 48 14.95 18.83 -45.24
CA ALA A 48 13.91 17.86 -45.56
C ALA A 48 13.87 16.64 -44.61
N ASP A 49 14.80 16.59 -43.64
CA ASP A 49 14.91 15.49 -42.67
C ASP A 49 14.08 15.81 -41.43
N LYS A 50 13.06 14.99 -41.16
CA LYS A 50 12.08 15.24 -40.08
C LYS A 50 11.74 13.97 -39.32
N LEU A 51 11.40 14.15 -38.05
CA LEU A 51 10.79 13.16 -37.17
C LEU A 51 9.46 13.73 -36.65
N THR A 52 8.36 13.08 -36.96
CA THR A 52 7.03 13.43 -36.43
C THR A 52 6.63 12.36 -35.42
N LEU A 53 6.21 12.78 -34.23
CA LEU A 53 5.68 11.94 -33.16
C LEU A 53 4.27 12.42 -32.82
N GLU A 54 3.26 11.58 -33.03
CA GLU A 54 1.86 11.92 -32.76
C GLU A 54 1.16 10.71 -32.16
N VAL A 55 0.65 10.82 -30.93
CA VAL A 55 -0.29 9.86 -30.32
C VAL A 55 0.21 8.40 -30.40
N GLY A 56 1.50 8.18 -30.13
CA GLY A 56 2.10 6.83 -30.14
C GLY A 56 2.53 6.32 -31.53
N GLU A 57 2.34 7.10 -32.59
CA GLU A 57 2.86 6.80 -33.94
C GLU A 57 4.05 7.72 -34.29
N PHE A 58 5.03 7.18 -35.03
CA PHE A 58 6.15 7.96 -35.53
C PHE A 58 6.26 7.91 -37.06
N GLN A 59 6.71 9.02 -37.65
CA GLN A 59 7.18 9.10 -39.02
C GLN A 59 8.59 9.68 -39.05
N TYR A 60 9.47 9.02 -39.80
CA TYR A 60 10.90 9.30 -39.86
C TYR A 60 11.31 9.46 -41.32
N GLN A 61 11.94 10.59 -41.66
CA GLN A 61 12.45 10.86 -43.00
C GLN A 61 13.90 11.34 -42.95
N LEU A 62 14.79 10.66 -43.69
CA LEU A 62 16.21 11.03 -43.83
C LEU A 62 16.66 10.93 -45.30
N ALA A 63 16.82 12.07 -45.96
CA ALA A 63 17.16 12.23 -47.37
C ALA A 63 18.57 11.69 -47.70
N ALA A 64 19.53 11.86 -46.80
CA ALA A 64 20.95 11.53 -47.01
C ALA A 64 21.29 10.03 -46.94
N LYS A 65 20.34 9.17 -46.57
CA LYS A 65 20.53 7.71 -46.46
C LYS A 65 19.53 6.99 -47.36
N ASP A 66 19.76 7.01 -48.67
CA ASP A 66 18.90 6.39 -49.69
C ASP A 66 17.42 6.80 -49.61
N HIS A 67 17.12 8.05 -49.22
CA HIS A 67 15.76 8.52 -48.97
C HIS A 67 14.98 7.62 -48.01
N LEU A 68 15.62 7.25 -46.88
CA LEU A 68 15.01 6.42 -45.86
C LEU A 68 13.74 7.08 -45.32
N LYS A 69 12.60 6.46 -45.62
CA LYS A 69 11.32 6.72 -44.97
C LYS A 69 11.00 5.55 -44.07
N ALA A 70 10.58 5.86 -42.86
CA ALA A 70 10.16 4.85 -41.91
C ALA A 70 8.97 5.34 -41.11
N SER A 71 8.12 4.40 -40.71
CA SER A 71 6.94 4.67 -39.91
C SER A 71 6.65 3.49 -39.00
N GLY A 72 5.89 3.73 -37.94
CA GLY A 72 5.39 2.70 -37.05
C GLY A 72 5.01 3.26 -35.69
N ASP A 73 4.96 2.41 -34.67
CA ASP A 73 4.56 2.79 -33.32
C ASP A 73 5.77 3.12 -32.46
N TYR A 74 5.61 4.00 -31.47
CA TYR A 74 6.64 4.25 -30.46
C TYR A 74 6.12 4.10 -29.03
N ILE A 75 7.04 3.68 -28.16
CA ILE A 75 6.84 3.72 -26.72
C ILE A 75 7.94 4.60 -26.14
N TYR A 76 7.56 5.59 -25.34
CA TYR A 76 8.47 6.45 -24.62
C TYR A 76 8.24 6.32 -23.11
N GLN A 77 9.22 5.78 -22.38
CA GLN A 77 9.19 5.65 -20.92
C GLN A 77 10.61 5.72 -20.35
N ASN A 78 10.84 6.39 -19.21
CA ASN A 78 12.14 6.40 -18.52
C ASN A 78 13.36 6.75 -19.40
N LYS A 79 13.20 7.77 -20.28
CA LYS A 79 14.22 8.17 -21.27
C LYS A 79 14.58 7.08 -22.28
N LEU A 80 13.81 6.00 -22.38
CA LEU A 80 13.92 4.97 -23.39
C LEU A 80 12.82 5.21 -24.42
N LEU A 81 13.23 5.47 -25.66
CA LEU A 81 12.35 5.59 -26.82
C LEU A 81 12.52 4.33 -27.66
N VAL A 82 11.45 3.57 -27.82
CA VAL A 82 11.43 2.32 -28.62
C VAL A 82 10.57 2.55 -29.84
N PHE A 83 11.15 2.37 -31.03
CA PHE A 83 10.43 2.41 -32.29
C PHE A 83 10.17 0.99 -32.79
N TYR A 84 8.90 0.69 -33.03
CA TYR A 84 8.39 -0.51 -33.67
C TYR A 84 8.12 -0.17 -35.13
N TYR A 85 9.03 -0.51 -36.04
CA TYR A 85 8.90 -0.12 -37.44
C TYR A 85 7.86 -1.00 -38.15
N ASN A 86 6.83 -0.35 -38.71
CA ASN A 86 5.91 -0.95 -39.67
C ASN A 86 6.50 -0.90 -41.09
N GLU A 87 7.26 0.15 -41.41
CA GLU A 87 8.07 0.24 -42.62
C GLU A 87 9.50 0.68 -42.26
N PRO A 88 10.54 -0.16 -42.46
CA PRO A 88 10.51 -1.57 -42.88
C PRO A 88 10.01 -2.52 -41.77
N THR A 89 9.26 -3.57 -42.16
CA THR A 89 8.45 -4.48 -41.33
C THR A 89 9.17 -5.38 -40.30
N ASP A 90 10.48 -5.22 -40.07
CA ASP A 90 11.25 -6.17 -39.23
C ASP A 90 12.35 -5.50 -38.40
N THR A 91 12.10 -4.28 -37.90
CA THR A 91 13.10 -3.58 -37.08
C THR A 91 12.48 -3.01 -35.82
N ILE A 92 13.02 -3.40 -34.66
CA ILE A 92 12.80 -2.69 -33.40
C ILE A 92 14.08 -1.92 -33.09
N ARG A 93 13.98 -0.61 -32.90
CA ARG A 93 15.13 0.21 -32.47
C ARG A 93 14.88 0.84 -31.11
N LYS A 94 15.94 0.92 -30.32
CA LYS A 94 15.92 1.46 -28.96
C LYS A 94 16.88 2.62 -28.88
N TYR A 95 16.36 3.77 -28.48
CA TYR A 95 17.10 5.00 -28.31
C TYR A 95 17.02 5.45 -26.86
N LYS A 96 18.12 6.01 -26.34
CA LYS A 96 18.11 6.66 -25.02
C LYS A 96 18.04 8.18 -25.23
N ILE A 97 16.97 8.80 -24.75
CA ILE A 97 16.85 10.26 -24.74
C ILE A 97 17.86 10.83 -23.75
N THR A 98 18.73 11.70 -24.25
CA THR A 98 19.75 12.39 -23.46
C THR A 98 19.32 13.80 -23.09
N THR A 99 18.52 14.44 -23.94
CA THR A 99 17.99 15.80 -23.76
C THR A 99 16.58 15.87 -24.32
N LEU A 100 15.63 16.41 -23.58
CA LEU A 100 14.28 16.75 -24.04
C LEU A 100 13.90 18.09 -23.39
N THR A 101 13.51 19.04 -24.21
CA THR A 101 13.05 20.40 -23.85
C THR A 101 12.00 20.82 -24.87
N ASP A 102 11.30 21.92 -24.64
CA ASP A 102 10.24 22.42 -25.53
C ASP A 102 10.72 22.67 -26.97
N SER A 103 12.00 22.96 -27.18
CA SER A 103 12.59 23.28 -28.48
C SER A 103 13.61 22.27 -28.98
N THR A 104 14.09 21.35 -28.14
CA THR A 104 15.23 20.49 -28.47
C THR A 104 15.03 19.06 -27.96
N LEU A 105 15.20 18.11 -28.87
CA LEU A 105 15.20 16.68 -28.59
C LEU A 105 16.56 16.09 -28.98
N VAL A 106 17.16 15.27 -28.11
CA VAL A 106 18.40 14.54 -28.41
C VAL A 106 18.28 13.12 -27.90
N PHE A 107 18.46 12.15 -28.79
CA PHE A 107 18.52 10.73 -28.41
C PHE A 107 19.74 10.02 -28.97
N LYS A 108 20.13 8.92 -28.32
CA LYS A 108 21.36 8.17 -28.58
C LYS A 108 21.11 6.70 -28.88
N GLU A 109 21.77 6.17 -29.90
CA GLU A 109 21.87 4.73 -30.20
C GLU A 109 23.34 4.36 -30.45
N LYS A 110 23.87 3.32 -29.77
CA LYS A 110 25.20 2.72 -30.02
C LYS A 110 26.37 3.72 -30.17
N GLY A 111 26.33 4.85 -29.48
CA GLY A 111 27.40 5.87 -29.53
C GLY A 111 27.19 6.99 -30.57
N VAL A 112 26.08 6.97 -31.30
CA VAL A 112 25.62 8.00 -32.22
C VAL A 112 24.54 8.84 -31.55
N PHE A 113 24.62 10.16 -31.69
CA PHE A 113 23.69 11.14 -31.15
C PHE A 113 22.91 11.81 -32.28
N TYR A 114 21.59 11.80 -32.17
CA TYR A 114 20.64 12.43 -33.08
C TYR A 114 20.10 13.68 -32.39
N HIS A 115 20.32 14.84 -32.99
CA HIS A 115 19.89 16.13 -32.46
C HIS A 115 18.75 16.68 -33.32
N PHE A 116 17.75 17.26 -32.66
CA PHE A 116 16.55 17.79 -33.27
C PHE A 116 16.18 19.14 -32.68
N GLU A 117 15.54 19.98 -33.50
CA GLU A 117 14.91 21.24 -33.12
C GLU A 117 13.41 21.20 -33.49
N LYS A 118 12.54 21.76 -32.64
CA LYS A 118 11.09 21.72 -32.90
C LYS A 118 10.74 22.66 -34.06
N SER A 119 9.99 22.16 -35.04
CA SER A 119 9.60 22.94 -36.24
C SER A 119 8.67 24.10 -35.83
N GLU A 120 9.03 25.34 -36.17
CA GLU A 120 8.18 26.52 -35.93
C GLU A 120 6.95 26.49 -36.85
N ASP A 121 5.79 26.08 -36.34
CA ASP A 121 4.51 26.34 -37.01
C ASP A 121 3.95 27.69 -36.59
N LYS A 122 3.79 28.58 -37.58
CA LYS A 122 3.11 29.87 -37.43
C LYS A 122 1.60 29.66 -37.39
N THR A 123 1.02 29.50 -36.20
CA THR A 123 -0.39 29.85 -35.98
C THR A 123 -0.69 30.15 -34.52
N ASP A 124 -1.09 31.40 -34.30
CA ASP A 124 -1.96 31.99 -33.29
C ASP A 124 -1.73 31.74 -31.78
N GLU A 125 -1.57 32.89 -31.12
CA GLU A 125 -1.50 33.12 -29.68
C GLU A 125 -2.38 32.18 -28.84
N VAL A 126 -1.74 31.28 -28.09
CA VAL A 126 -2.27 30.82 -26.81
C VAL A 126 -1.29 31.32 -25.75
N VAL A 127 -1.83 32.18 -24.88
CA VAL A 127 -1.17 32.78 -23.72
C VAL A 127 -0.33 31.74 -23.00
N ALA A 128 0.97 32.03 -22.84
CA ALA A 128 1.88 31.24 -22.03
C ALA A 128 1.27 30.98 -20.65
N THR A 129 0.91 29.73 -20.37
CA THR A 129 0.79 29.26 -19.00
C THR A 129 2.17 28.80 -18.57
N GLU A 130 2.68 29.50 -17.56
CA GLU A 130 3.89 29.20 -16.81
C GLU A 130 3.92 27.73 -16.34
N ASP A 131 5.12 27.15 -16.36
CA ASP A 131 5.56 25.95 -15.63
C ASP A 131 4.99 24.57 -16.03
N ALA A 132 5.72 23.83 -16.87
CA ALA A 132 5.69 22.36 -16.82
C ALA A 132 6.39 21.90 -15.52
N GLU A 133 5.64 21.90 -14.42
CA GLU A 133 6.08 21.35 -13.14
C GLU A 133 6.42 19.87 -13.31
N ILE A 134 7.64 19.48 -12.95
CA ILE A 134 7.94 18.08 -12.62
C ILE A 134 6.91 17.67 -11.58
N GLN A 135 5.97 16.77 -11.91
CA GLN A 135 4.98 16.26 -10.95
C GLN A 135 5.73 15.53 -9.83
N GLN A 136 6.04 16.28 -8.77
CA GLN A 136 6.69 15.79 -7.57
C GLN A 136 5.61 15.55 -6.52
N ILE A 137 5.75 14.46 -5.76
CA ILE A 137 4.94 14.25 -4.57
C ILE A 137 5.12 15.45 -3.65
N LEU A 138 4.03 16.12 -3.33
CA LEU A 138 4.03 17.29 -2.46
C LEU A 138 4.52 16.87 -1.05
N PRO A 139 5.58 17.53 -0.52
CA PRO A 139 6.14 17.17 0.77
C PRO A 139 5.15 17.50 1.89
N SER A 140 5.23 16.77 2.99
CA SER A 140 4.42 17.06 4.18
C SER A 140 4.81 18.40 4.80
N GLU A 141 3.83 19.29 5.00
CA GLU A 141 4.05 20.66 5.49
C GLU A 141 4.39 20.75 7.00
N GLY A 142 4.35 19.63 7.71
CA GLY A 142 4.50 19.59 9.15
C GLY A 142 3.20 19.94 9.89
N PHE A 143 3.29 20.07 11.20
CA PHE A 143 2.10 20.27 12.02
C PHE A 143 1.45 21.63 11.75
N THR A 144 0.16 21.64 11.38
CA THR A 144 -0.66 22.85 11.25
C THR A 144 -1.90 22.77 12.13
N LEU A 145 -2.51 23.92 12.44
CA LEU A 145 -3.76 23.92 13.19
C LEU A 145 -4.90 23.22 12.40
N ASN A 146 -4.88 23.33 11.07
CA ASN A 146 -5.85 22.67 10.21
C ASN A 146 -5.66 21.15 10.24
N SER A 147 -4.42 20.65 10.06
CA SER A 147 -4.12 19.21 10.13
C SER A 147 -4.51 18.62 11.48
N PHE A 148 -4.29 19.36 12.57
CA PHE A 148 -4.72 18.99 13.91
C PHE A 148 -6.25 18.89 14.03
N LEU A 149 -6.99 19.92 13.62
CA LEU A 149 -8.46 19.93 13.71
C LEU A 149 -9.08 18.83 12.84
N ARG A 150 -8.53 18.59 11.64
CA ARG A 150 -8.90 17.48 10.75
C ARG A 150 -8.63 16.12 11.42
N GLY A 151 -7.48 15.95 12.05
CA GLY A 151 -7.15 14.74 12.81
C GLY A 151 -8.10 14.48 13.98
N VAL A 152 -8.42 15.52 14.76
CA VAL A 152 -9.38 15.43 15.87
C VAL A 152 -10.77 15.05 15.36
N LEU A 153 -11.22 15.66 14.25
CA LEU A 153 -12.48 15.30 13.60
C LEU A 153 -12.47 13.83 13.16
N GLY A 154 -11.40 13.38 12.51
CA GLY A 154 -11.22 11.99 12.07
C GLY A 154 -11.30 11.00 13.23
N MET A 155 -10.53 11.23 14.29
CA MET A 155 -10.58 10.40 15.49
C MET A 155 -11.99 10.38 16.11
N PHE A 156 -12.65 11.53 16.18
CA PHE A 156 -14.01 11.63 16.70
C PHE A 156 -15.00 10.82 15.87
N VAL A 157 -14.95 10.91 14.54
CA VAL A 157 -15.78 10.12 13.62
C VAL A 157 -15.53 8.63 13.81
N LEU A 158 -14.28 8.20 13.87
CA LEU A 158 -13.91 6.79 14.07
C LEU A 158 -14.42 6.24 15.42
N LEU A 159 -14.33 7.03 16.49
CA LEU A 159 -14.89 6.69 17.79
C LEU A 159 -16.42 6.64 17.78
N ILE A 160 -17.08 7.52 17.02
CA ILE A 160 -18.55 7.45 16.81
C ILE A 160 -18.91 6.16 16.10
N ILE A 161 -18.21 5.77 15.04
CA ILE A 161 -18.47 4.52 14.31
C ILE A 161 -18.36 3.34 15.28
N ALA A 162 -17.29 3.27 16.08
CA ALA A 162 -17.13 2.23 17.09
C ALA A 162 -18.25 2.27 18.16
N PHE A 163 -18.64 3.47 18.61
CA PHE A 163 -19.72 3.65 19.59
C PHE A 163 -21.09 3.19 19.05
N LEU A 164 -21.37 3.47 17.77
CA LEU A 164 -22.60 3.03 17.12
C LEU A 164 -22.68 1.50 17.02
N CYS A 165 -21.54 0.85 16.78
CA CYS A 165 -21.39 -0.62 16.73
C CYS A 165 -21.23 -1.29 18.12
N SER A 166 -21.26 -0.51 19.22
CA SER A 166 -21.08 -1.02 20.58
C SER A 166 -22.23 -1.92 21.03
N SER A 167 -21.91 -3.03 21.71
CA SER A 167 -22.89 -3.93 22.33
C SER A 167 -23.54 -3.34 23.59
N ASN A 168 -22.85 -2.45 24.31
CA ASN A 168 -23.39 -1.83 25.53
C ASN A 168 -22.78 -0.44 25.77
N ARG A 169 -23.41 0.59 25.18
CA ARG A 169 -22.94 1.98 25.21
C ARG A 169 -22.80 2.58 26.63
N LYS A 170 -23.55 2.06 27.60
CA LYS A 170 -23.54 2.57 28.99
C LYS A 170 -22.37 2.02 29.81
N ALA A 171 -21.81 0.88 29.41
CA ALA A 171 -20.72 0.22 30.13
C ALA A 171 -19.32 0.64 29.64
N ILE A 172 -19.23 1.55 28.67
CA ILE A 172 -17.96 2.02 28.12
C ILE A 172 -17.17 2.77 29.21
N ASN A 173 -15.97 2.28 29.50
CA ASN A 173 -15.05 2.96 30.41
C ASN A 173 -14.27 4.06 29.66
N TRP A 174 -14.81 5.28 29.67
CA TRP A 174 -14.21 6.43 29.00
C TRP A 174 -12.82 6.82 29.54
N LYS A 175 -12.48 6.44 30.78
CA LYS A 175 -11.13 6.64 31.32
C LYS A 175 -10.11 5.77 30.57
N THR A 176 -10.42 4.49 30.36
CA THR A 176 -9.56 3.58 29.58
C THR A 176 -9.45 4.04 28.12
N VAL A 177 -10.56 4.47 27.52
CA VAL A 177 -10.58 5.04 26.15
C VAL A 177 -9.68 6.27 26.04
N GLY A 178 -9.87 7.25 26.92
CA GLY A 178 -9.08 8.49 26.90
C GLY A 178 -7.60 8.25 27.16
N LEU A 179 -7.26 7.37 28.10
CA LEU A 179 -5.87 7.05 28.40
C LEU A 179 -5.20 6.24 27.27
N GLY A 180 -5.93 5.36 26.61
CA GLY A 180 -5.44 4.61 25.44
C GLY A 180 -5.12 5.53 24.27
N LEU A 181 -6.03 6.46 23.94
CA LEU A 181 -5.80 7.48 22.91
C LEU A 181 -4.64 8.41 23.26
N ALA A 182 -4.57 8.86 24.53
CA ALA A 182 -3.45 9.66 25.00
C ALA A 182 -2.11 8.91 24.88
N PHE A 183 -2.07 7.63 25.24
CA PHE A 183 -0.87 6.82 25.12
C PHE A 183 -0.45 6.61 23.66
N GLN A 184 -1.41 6.36 22.76
CA GLN A 184 -1.16 6.26 21.31
C GLN A 184 -0.61 7.58 20.74
N LEU A 185 -1.16 8.72 21.16
CA LEU A 185 -0.67 10.04 20.78
C LEU A 185 0.74 10.31 21.30
N ILE A 186 1.03 9.95 22.55
CA ILE A 186 2.38 10.08 23.15
C ILE A 186 3.40 9.26 22.36
N ILE A 187 3.07 8.03 21.97
CA ILE A 187 3.94 7.20 21.14
C ILE A 187 4.18 7.88 19.78
N ALA A 188 3.12 8.35 19.13
CA ALA A 188 3.24 9.01 17.82
C ALA A 188 4.11 10.27 17.86
N ILE A 189 3.89 11.14 18.84
CA ILE A 189 4.73 12.34 19.06
C ILE A 189 6.17 11.92 19.39
N GLY A 190 6.33 10.89 20.23
CA GLY A 190 7.64 10.33 20.56
C GLY A 190 8.42 9.94 19.31
N VAL A 191 7.86 9.08 18.47
CA VAL A 191 8.56 8.59 17.27
C VAL A 191 8.77 9.67 16.21
N LEU A 192 7.79 10.57 16.01
CA LEU A 192 7.82 11.54 14.91
C LEU A 192 8.54 12.85 15.25
N LYS A 193 8.57 13.27 16.52
CA LYS A 193 9.11 14.59 16.93
C LYS A 193 10.26 14.51 17.93
N VAL A 194 10.39 13.44 18.71
CA VAL A 194 11.41 13.35 19.77
C VAL A 194 12.66 12.63 19.26
N GLY A 195 13.76 13.37 19.10
CA GLY A 195 14.99 12.87 18.47
C GLY A 195 15.52 11.55 19.05
N PHE A 196 15.63 11.41 20.38
CA PHE A 196 16.17 10.18 20.98
C PHE A 196 15.25 8.96 20.77
N ILE A 197 13.92 9.16 20.76
CA ILE A 197 12.95 8.08 20.52
C ILE A 197 12.99 7.69 19.05
N LYS A 198 13.05 8.68 18.15
CA LYS A 198 13.27 8.48 16.71
C LYS A 198 14.51 7.63 16.47
N THR A 199 15.66 7.97 17.05
CA THR A 199 16.89 7.18 16.95
C THR A 199 16.71 5.76 17.49
N GLY A 200 15.98 5.57 18.59
CA GLY A 200 15.64 4.24 19.11
C GLY A 200 14.86 3.38 18.10
N PHE A 201 13.86 3.96 17.43
CA PHE A 201 13.09 3.26 16.38
C PHE A 201 13.92 3.03 15.11
N GLU A 202 14.80 3.95 14.74
CA GLU A 202 15.73 3.79 13.62
C GLU A 202 16.72 2.66 13.88
N LEU A 203 17.25 2.52 15.10
CA LEU A 203 18.12 1.40 15.48
C LEU A 203 17.40 0.05 15.34
N VAL A 204 16.13 -0.02 15.77
CA VAL A 204 15.33 -1.23 15.58
C VAL A 204 15.04 -1.46 14.10
N GLY A 205 14.74 -0.41 13.32
CA GLY A 205 14.54 -0.51 11.87
C GLY A 205 15.79 -1.02 11.14
N GLN A 206 16.97 -0.50 11.48
CA GLN A 206 18.26 -0.96 10.96
C GLN A 206 18.50 -2.44 11.27
N LEU A 207 18.16 -2.89 12.49
CA LEU A 207 18.24 -4.31 12.82
C LEU A 207 17.35 -5.17 11.92
N PHE A 208 16.13 -4.73 11.60
CA PHE A 208 15.26 -5.44 10.65
C PHE A 208 15.85 -5.49 9.24
N ILE A 209 16.45 -4.39 8.78
CA ILE A 209 17.11 -4.32 7.46
C ILE A 209 18.34 -5.25 7.41
N GLU A 210 19.13 -5.33 8.47
CA GLU A 210 20.26 -6.27 8.50
C GLU A 210 19.80 -7.73 8.51
N ILE A 211 18.69 -8.02 9.18
CA ILE A 211 18.07 -9.36 9.12
C ILE A 211 17.58 -9.69 7.70
N LEU A 212 17.04 -8.70 6.97
CA LEU A 212 16.70 -8.84 5.55
C LEU A 212 17.93 -9.21 4.72
N ASN A 213 19.08 -8.54 4.96
CA ASN A 213 20.33 -8.84 4.27
C ASN A 213 20.83 -10.26 4.53
N TYR A 214 20.73 -10.77 5.77
CA TYR A 214 21.06 -12.17 6.07
C TYR A 214 20.16 -13.16 5.33
N THR A 215 18.88 -12.83 5.19
CA THR A 215 17.93 -13.65 4.42
C THR A 215 18.26 -13.63 2.92
N LYS A 216 18.70 -12.49 2.40
CA LYS A 216 19.14 -12.35 1.00
C LYS A 216 20.30 -13.28 0.70
N ALA A 217 21.30 -13.38 1.58
CA ALA A 217 22.41 -14.33 1.40
C ALA A 217 21.95 -15.80 1.32
N GLY A 218 20.98 -16.19 2.16
CA GLY A 218 20.38 -17.53 2.09
C GLY A 218 19.56 -17.76 0.81
N SER A 219 18.88 -16.72 0.33
CA SER A 219 18.07 -16.76 -0.89
C SER A 219 18.95 -16.81 -2.14
N GLU A 220 20.06 -16.08 -2.17
CA GLU A 220 21.07 -16.14 -3.23
C GLU A 220 21.72 -17.53 -3.32
N PHE A 221 21.98 -18.18 -2.18
CA PHE A 221 22.45 -19.57 -2.17
C PHE A 221 21.43 -20.54 -2.78
N LEU A 222 20.13 -20.37 -2.49
CA LEU A 222 19.07 -21.27 -2.97
C LEU A 222 18.65 -21.01 -4.43
N PHE A 223 18.56 -19.75 -4.84
CA PHE A 223 17.94 -19.35 -6.10
C PHE A 223 18.95 -18.73 -7.10
N GLY A 224 20.17 -18.42 -6.67
CA GLY A 224 21.24 -17.93 -7.53
C GLY A 224 20.85 -16.69 -8.35
N GLY A 225 21.12 -16.74 -9.65
CA GLY A 225 20.86 -15.64 -10.58
C GLY A 225 19.39 -15.21 -10.68
N MET A 226 18.42 -16.01 -10.22
CA MET A 226 16.99 -15.62 -10.19
C MET A 226 16.69 -14.52 -9.18
N MET A 227 17.62 -14.22 -8.27
CA MET A 227 17.54 -13.06 -7.35
C MET A 227 17.99 -11.74 -8.01
N ASN A 228 18.58 -11.79 -9.21
CA ASN A 228 19.10 -10.61 -9.89
C ASN A 228 17.96 -9.81 -10.54
N VAL A 229 17.63 -8.66 -9.93
CA VAL A 229 16.58 -7.74 -10.39
C VAL A 229 16.89 -7.15 -11.76
N GLU A 230 18.16 -6.89 -12.09
CA GLU A 230 18.53 -6.33 -13.40
C GLU A 230 18.29 -7.32 -14.55
N SER A 231 18.42 -8.62 -14.26
CA SER A 231 18.27 -9.69 -15.26
C SER A 231 16.83 -10.21 -15.38
N PHE A 232 16.15 -10.39 -14.25
CA PHE A 232 14.84 -11.05 -14.19
C PHE A 232 13.71 -10.16 -13.68
N GLY A 233 14.00 -8.92 -13.30
CA GLY A 233 13.07 -8.05 -12.60
C GLY A 233 12.85 -8.48 -11.15
N PHE A 234 11.95 -7.78 -10.47
CA PHE A 234 11.55 -8.10 -9.10
C PHE A 234 10.66 -9.35 -9.07
N ILE A 235 11.21 -10.51 -8.69
CA ILE A 235 10.42 -11.75 -8.54
C ILE A 235 9.98 -11.88 -7.08
N PHE A 236 8.71 -11.57 -6.82
CA PHE A 236 8.09 -11.65 -5.50
C PHE A 236 8.37 -12.99 -4.78
N ALA A 237 8.20 -14.11 -5.47
CA ALA A 237 8.33 -15.44 -4.89
C ALA A 237 9.74 -15.74 -4.34
N PHE A 238 10.79 -15.14 -4.93
CA PHE A 238 12.17 -15.35 -4.51
C PHE A 238 12.69 -14.25 -3.58
N GLN A 239 12.14 -13.04 -3.66
CA GLN A 239 12.63 -11.90 -2.87
C GLN A 239 11.87 -11.74 -1.55
N VAL A 240 10.60 -12.14 -1.49
CA VAL A 240 9.74 -11.87 -0.34
C VAL A 240 9.45 -13.12 0.48
N LEU A 241 9.08 -14.23 -0.16
CA LEU A 241 8.65 -15.43 0.55
C LEU A 241 9.75 -16.05 1.43
N PRO A 242 11.04 -16.08 1.02
CA PRO A 242 12.11 -16.59 1.89
C PRO A 242 12.28 -15.78 3.18
N THR A 243 12.03 -14.47 3.13
CA THR A 243 12.04 -13.59 4.30
C THR A 243 11.01 -14.05 5.34
N ILE A 244 9.80 -14.40 4.91
CA ILE A 244 8.75 -14.92 5.81
C ILE A 244 9.22 -16.20 6.51
N ILE A 245 9.86 -17.11 5.77
CA ILE A 245 10.38 -18.38 6.29
C ILE A 245 11.47 -18.12 7.34
N PHE A 246 12.46 -17.29 7.00
CA PHE A 246 13.57 -16.97 7.88
C PHE A 246 13.10 -16.28 9.17
N PHE A 247 12.25 -15.26 9.07
CA PHE A 247 11.74 -14.55 10.25
C PHE A 247 10.86 -15.44 11.13
N SER A 248 10.14 -16.40 10.57
CA SER A 248 9.37 -17.38 11.36
C SER A 248 10.31 -18.30 12.15
N ALA A 249 11.40 -18.76 11.53
CA ALA A 249 12.45 -19.52 12.21
C ALA A 249 13.14 -18.69 13.31
N LEU A 250 13.50 -17.44 13.02
CA LEU A 250 14.11 -16.52 13.98
C LEU A 250 13.18 -16.25 15.17
N THR A 251 11.91 -15.98 14.91
CA THR A 251 10.90 -15.72 15.95
C THR A 251 10.73 -16.95 16.85
N SER A 252 10.69 -18.15 16.28
CA SER A 252 10.66 -19.41 17.02
C SER A 252 11.89 -19.59 17.93
N VAL A 253 13.09 -19.23 17.45
CA VAL A 253 14.32 -19.24 18.27
C VAL A 253 14.23 -18.22 19.41
N LEU A 254 13.83 -16.99 19.13
CA LEU A 254 13.69 -15.94 20.15
C LEU A 254 12.65 -16.32 21.21
N PHE A 255 11.61 -17.06 20.82
CA PHE A 255 10.63 -17.64 21.72
C PHE A 255 11.23 -18.79 22.54
N TYR A 256 11.96 -19.72 21.93
CA TYR A 256 12.63 -20.80 22.68
C TYR A 256 13.62 -20.25 23.72
N LEU A 257 14.35 -19.18 23.38
CA LEU A 257 15.32 -18.51 24.26
C LEU A 257 14.67 -17.67 25.37
N GLY A 258 13.36 -17.44 25.35
CA GLY A 258 12.66 -16.65 26.37
C GLY A 258 12.69 -15.13 26.15
N ILE A 259 13.28 -14.64 25.04
CA ILE A 259 13.49 -13.21 24.79
C ILE A 259 12.14 -12.51 24.53
N ILE A 260 11.31 -13.09 23.66
CA ILE A 260 9.97 -12.56 23.36
C ILE A 260 9.11 -12.51 24.62
N GLN A 261 9.15 -13.56 25.44
CA GLN A 261 8.38 -13.64 26.68
C GLN A 261 8.77 -12.54 27.66
N TYR A 262 10.07 -12.21 27.76
CA TYR A 262 10.54 -11.13 28.61
C TYR A 262 10.02 -9.76 28.14
N ILE A 263 10.19 -9.45 26.86
CA ILE A 263 9.77 -8.18 26.26
C ILE A 263 8.24 -8.03 26.36
N VAL A 264 7.51 -9.06 25.94
CA VAL A 264 6.04 -9.05 25.92
C VAL A 264 5.47 -8.97 27.34
N LYS A 265 6.08 -9.62 28.34
CA LYS A 265 5.67 -9.49 29.75
C LYS A 265 5.86 -8.07 30.27
N ALA A 266 6.96 -7.40 29.91
CA ALA A 266 7.23 -6.03 30.33
C ALA A 266 6.19 -5.06 29.73
N LEU A 267 5.91 -5.18 28.43
CA LEU A 267 4.89 -4.39 27.74
C LEU A 267 3.48 -4.70 28.25
N ALA A 268 3.15 -5.96 28.51
CA ALA A 268 1.86 -6.34 29.07
C ALA A 268 1.66 -5.73 30.46
N LYS A 269 2.68 -5.78 31.33
CA LYS A 269 2.60 -5.13 32.65
C LYS A 269 2.39 -3.61 32.54
N LEU A 270 3.03 -2.96 31.56
CA LEU A 270 2.83 -1.55 31.27
C LEU A 270 1.38 -1.27 30.84
N LEU A 271 0.86 -2.00 29.86
CA LEU A 271 -0.49 -1.84 29.33
C LEU A 271 -1.57 -2.18 30.37
N THR A 272 -1.45 -3.28 31.12
CA THR A 272 -2.34 -3.64 32.24
C THR A 272 -2.39 -2.52 33.29
N LYS A 273 -1.24 -1.99 33.71
CA LYS A 273 -1.18 -0.94 34.75
C LYS A 273 -1.75 0.39 34.26
N LEU A 274 -1.44 0.77 33.01
CA LEU A 274 -1.92 2.02 32.45
C LEU A 274 -3.42 1.93 32.15
N LEU A 275 -3.84 0.97 31.34
CA LEU A 275 -5.17 0.94 30.73
C LEU A 275 -6.22 0.18 31.55
N GLY A 276 -5.81 -0.53 32.60
CA GLY A 276 -6.71 -1.25 33.51
C GLY A 276 -7.40 -2.44 32.83
N ILE A 277 -6.65 -3.13 31.96
CA ILE A 277 -7.09 -4.34 31.24
C ILE A 277 -6.51 -5.60 31.88
N SER A 278 -7.11 -6.76 31.62
CA SER A 278 -6.67 -8.02 32.25
C SER A 278 -5.26 -8.41 31.82
N GLY A 279 -4.58 -9.21 32.66
CA GLY A 279 -3.21 -9.61 32.39
C GLY A 279 -3.07 -10.49 31.14
N ALA A 280 -4.06 -11.37 30.90
CA ALA A 280 -4.08 -12.25 29.74
C ALA A 280 -4.33 -11.48 28.43
N GLU A 281 -5.36 -10.62 28.38
CA GLU A 281 -5.63 -9.86 27.16
C GLU A 281 -4.50 -8.88 26.85
N SER A 282 -3.88 -8.30 27.89
CA SER A 282 -2.73 -7.43 27.72
C SER A 282 -1.49 -8.16 27.19
N LEU A 283 -1.29 -9.42 27.58
CA LEU A 283 -0.18 -10.23 27.07
C LEU A 283 -0.36 -10.58 25.60
N SER A 284 -1.57 -10.90 25.18
CA SER A 284 -1.87 -11.15 23.77
C SER A 284 -1.67 -9.90 22.92
N VAL A 285 -2.18 -8.74 23.35
CA VAL A 285 -2.03 -7.47 22.61
C VAL A 285 -0.56 -7.04 22.55
N ALA A 286 0.20 -7.16 23.64
CA ALA A 286 1.62 -6.89 23.63
C ALA A 286 2.41 -7.87 22.74
N GLY A 287 1.99 -9.14 22.70
CA GLY A 287 2.57 -10.16 21.81
C GLY A 287 2.34 -9.83 20.34
N ASN A 288 1.15 -9.37 19.98
CA ASN A 288 0.74 -9.00 18.63
C ASN A 288 1.56 -7.85 18.01
N ILE A 289 2.34 -7.09 18.80
CA ILE A 289 3.29 -6.09 18.28
C ILE A 289 4.41 -6.77 17.46
N PHE A 290 4.76 -8.01 17.81
CA PHE A 290 5.87 -8.76 17.21
C PHE A 290 5.41 -10.04 16.50
N LEU A 291 4.41 -10.71 17.07
CA LEU A 291 3.88 -11.99 16.64
C LEU A 291 2.60 -11.81 15.81
N GLY A 292 2.30 -12.78 14.95
CA GLY A 292 1.06 -12.78 14.18
C GLY A 292 -0.18 -13.12 14.98
N GLN A 293 -1.35 -12.90 14.36
CA GLN A 293 -2.67 -13.10 14.97
C GLN A 293 -2.96 -14.53 15.44
N THR A 294 -2.23 -15.54 14.97
CA THR A 294 -2.32 -16.94 15.41
C THR A 294 -1.25 -17.33 16.43
N GLU A 295 -0.16 -16.59 16.49
CA GLU A 295 1.00 -16.88 17.33
C GLU A 295 0.91 -16.19 18.69
N ALA A 296 0.48 -14.93 18.72
CA ALA A 296 0.31 -14.19 19.98
C ALA A 296 -0.65 -14.87 20.97
N PRO A 297 -1.77 -15.49 20.53
CA PRO A 297 -2.65 -16.27 21.42
C PRO A 297 -1.96 -17.48 22.09
N LEU A 298 -0.87 -18.01 21.55
CA LEU A 298 -0.12 -19.12 22.18
C LEU A 298 0.44 -18.72 23.54
N LEU A 299 0.84 -17.45 23.70
CA LEU A 299 1.36 -16.91 24.97
C LEU A 299 0.33 -17.00 26.11
N ILE A 300 -0.96 -17.02 25.75
CA ILE A 300 -2.09 -16.99 26.68
C ILE A 300 -2.97 -18.25 26.57
N LYS A 301 -2.48 -19.31 25.92
CA LYS A 301 -3.22 -20.55 25.66
C LYS A 301 -3.94 -21.09 26.91
N ALA A 302 -3.26 -21.08 28.07
CA ALA A 302 -3.82 -21.56 29.33
C ALA A 302 -5.02 -20.75 29.87
N TYR A 303 -5.21 -19.51 29.38
CA TYR A 303 -6.26 -18.59 29.81
C TYR A 303 -7.42 -18.51 28.82
N LEU A 304 -7.18 -18.78 27.53
CA LEU A 304 -8.16 -18.57 26.45
C LEU A 304 -9.55 -19.16 26.75
N GLU A 305 -9.62 -20.39 27.26
CA GLU A 305 -10.91 -21.03 27.57
C GLU A 305 -11.72 -20.30 28.64
N LYS A 306 -11.05 -19.61 29.57
CA LYS A 306 -11.67 -18.93 30.70
C LYS A 306 -11.88 -17.44 30.48
N MET A 307 -11.43 -16.91 29.33
CA MET A 307 -11.57 -15.49 29.03
C MET A 307 -13.02 -15.10 28.80
N THR A 308 -13.35 -13.92 29.29
CA THR A 308 -14.64 -13.26 29.07
C THR A 308 -14.79 -12.85 27.61
N ARG A 309 -16.02 -12.55 27.19
CA ARG A 309 -16.28 -12.15 25.80
C ARG A 309 -15.57 -10.86 25.38
N SER A 310 -15.42 -9.90 26.30
CA SER A 310 -14.68 -8.66 26.04
C SER A 310 -13.18 -8.92 25.85
N GLU A 311 -12.61 -9.83 26.64
CA GLU A 311 -11.20 -10.22 26.52
C GLU A 311 -10.94 -10.97 25.21
N ILE A 312 -11.81 -11.92 24.83
CA ILE A 312 -11.70 -12.61 23.53
C ILE A 312 -11.80 -11.63 22.37
N LEU A 313 -12.72 -10.65 22.43
CA LEU A 313 -12.81 -9.64 21.38
C LEU A 313 -11.52 -8.81 21.28
N LEU A 314 -10.88 -8.46 22.41
CA LEU A 314 -9.60 -7.76 22.37
C LEU A 314 -8.47 -8.63 21.78
N VAL A 315 -8.42 -9.92 22.09
CA VAL A 315 -7.45 -10.84 21.46
C VAL A 315 -7.62 -10.83 19.94
N MET A 316 -8.86 -10.91 19.45
CA MET A 316 -9.16 -10.90 18.03
C MET A 316 -8.83 -9.56 17.34
N ILE A 317 -9.27 -8.45 17.94
CA ILE A 317 -9.00 -7.10 17.42
C ILE A 317 -7.50 -6.81 17.47
N GLY A 318 -6.81 -7.19 18.54
CA GLY A 318 -5.36 -7.03 18.67
C GLY A 318 -4.62 -7.72 17.53
N GLY A 319 -5.00 -8.95 17.18
CA GLY A 319 -4.39 -9.66 16.05
C GLY A 319 -4.68 -9.05 14.68
N MET A 320 -5.89 -8.49 14.48
CA MET A 320 -6.25 -7.81 13.22
C MET A 320 -5.70 -6.39 13.11
N ALA A 321 -5.43 -5.73 14.23
CA ALA A 321 -4.94 -4.36 14.25
C ALA A 321 -3.43 -4.27 13.98
N THR A 322 -2.68 -5.35 14.23
CA THR A 322 -1.22 -5.37 14.13
C THR A 322 -0.75 -6.28 12.98
N VAL A 323 0.56 -6.29 12.79
CA VAL A 323 1.27 -7.05 11.76
C VAL A 323 2.40 -7.85 12.42
N ALA A 324 2.64 -9.07 11.94
CA ALA A 324 3.76 -9.90 12.39
C ALA A 324 5.10 -9.36 11.89
N GLY A 325 6.17 -9.50 12.69
CA GLY A 325 7.52 -9.11 12.27
C GLY A 325 7.98 -9.77 10.96
N ALA A 326 7.53 -11.01 10.70
CA ALA A 326 7.91 -11.77 9.51
C ALA A 326 7.43 -11.14 8.19
N VAL A 327 6.26 -10.51 8.18
CA VAL A 327 5.70 -9.86 6.98
C VAL A 327 6.01 -8.37 6.95
N LEU A 328 6.32 -7.75 8.09
CA LEU A 328 6.80 -6.37 8.17
C LEU A 328 7.99 -6.12 7.25
N ALA A 329 8.90 -7.09 7.23
CA ALA A 329 10.12 -7.06 6.43
C ALA A 329 9.82 -7.05 4.92
N ALA A 330 8.75 -7.73 4.48
CA ALA A 330 8.27 -7.66 3.10
C ALA A 330 7.78 -6.25 2.73
N TYR A 331 7.01 -5.62 3.63
CA TYR A 331 6.45 -4.28 3.38
C TYR A 331 7.52 -3.19 3.36
N ILE A 332 8.57 -3.34 4.17
CA ILE A 332 9.78 -2.49 4.09
C ILE A 332 10.40 -2.62 2.70
N GLY A 333 10.51 -3.83 2.16
CA GLY A 333 10.99 -4.07 0.80
C GLY A 333 10.11 -3.45 -0.28
N PHE A 334 8.77 -3.58 -0.19
CA PHE A 334 7.86 -3.00 -1.19
C PHE A 334 7.93 -1.48 -1.25
N LEU A 335 8.00 -0.83 -0.09
CA LEU A 335 7.97 0.62 -0.02
C LEU A 335 9.35 1.26 -0.16
N GLY A 336 10.38 0.63 0.38
CA GLY A 336 11.76 1.10 0.31
C GLY A 336 12.52 0.69 -0.95
N GLY A 337 12.05 -0.33 -1.68
CA GLY A 337 12.78 -0.88 -2.82
C GLY A 337 14.18 -1.33 -2.41
N ASP A 338 15.18 -0.98 -3.22
CA ASP A 338 16.61 -1.22 -2.94
C ASP A 338 17.30 -0.03 -2.24
N ASP A 339 16.57 1.04 -1.89
CA ASP A 339 17.12 2.22 -1.23
C ASP A 339 17.15 2.03 0.30
N PRO A 340 18.34 1.92 0.93
CA PRO A 340 18.45 1.68 2.37
C PRO A 340 17.88 2.81 3.23
N ASP A 341 17.94 4.05 2.76
CA ASP A 341 17.45 5.21 3.50
C ASP A 341 15.92 5.23 3.48
N LEU A 342 15.30 4.93 2.33
CA LEU A 342 13.85 4.78 2.24
C LEU A 342 13.34 3.56 3.02
N GLN A 343 14.04 2.42 2.95
CA GLN A 343 13.74 1.25 3.77
C GLN A 343 13.73 1.60 5.26
N LEU A 344 14.70 2.39 5.73
CA LEU A 344 14.77 2.83 7.12
C LEU A 344 13.61 3.75 7.50
N VAL A 345 13.22 4.66 6.61
CA VAL A 345 12.05 5.53 6.80
C VAL A 345 10.78 4.69 6.98
N TYR A 346 10.53 3.73 6.09
CA TYR A 346 9.33 2.88 6.17
C TYR A 346 9.40 1.89 7.33
N ALA A 347 10.57 1.33 7.64
CA ALA A 347 10.75 0.48 8.82
C ALA A 347 10.37 1.22 10.10
N LYS A 348 10.83 2.46 10.27
CA LYS A 348 10.45 3.31 11.41
C LYS A 348 8.94 3.53 11.48
N HIS A 349 8.28 3.86 10.36
CA HIS A 349 6.83 4.09 10.33
C HIS A 349 6.01 2.82 10.61
N LEU A 350 6.39 1.70 10.00
CA LEU A 350 5.74 0.40 10.20
C LEU A 350 5.91 -0.13 11.63
N LEU A 351 7.09 0.03 12.23
CA LEU A 351 7.33 -0.29 13.64
C LEU A 351 6.47 0.59 14.55
N ALA A 352 6.41 1.89 14.28
CA ALA A 352 5.56 2.82 15.03
C ALA A 352 4.08 2.45 14.92
N ALA A 353 3.61 2.12 13.71
CA ALA A 353 2.24 1.68 13.46
C ALA A 353 1.90 0.42 14.28
N SER A 354 2.78 -0.58 14.31
CA SER A 354 2.57 -1.81 15.10
C SER A 354 2.47 -1.52 16.61
N VAL A 355 3.36 -0.67 17.15
CA VAL A 355 3.33 -0.30 18.57
C VAL A 355 2.10 0.55 18.91
N MET A 356 1.69 1.46 18.02
CA MET A 356 0.50 2.31 18.18
C MET A 356 -0.82 1.52 18.06
N ALA A 357 -0.83 0.45 17.27
CA ALA A 357 -2.00 -0.40 17.09
C ALA A 357 -2.41 -1.12 18.37
N ALA A 358 -1.48 -1.42 19.28
CA ALA A 358 -1.79 -2.06 20.57
C ALA A 358 -2.77 -1.23 21.44
N PRO A 359 -2.48 0.03 21.83
CA PRO A 359 -3.45 0.86 22.54
C PRO A 359 -4.69 1.18 21.69
N GLY A 360 -4.56 1.35 20.37
CA GLY A 360 -5.71 1.56 19.48
C GLY A 360 -6.70 0.38 19.51
N ALA A 361 -6.20 -0.86 19.47
CA ALA A 361 -6.98 -2.08 19.59
C ALA A 361 -7.71 -2.16 20.94
N ILE A 362 -7.03 -1.78 22.02
CA ILE A 362 -7.63 -1.73 23.37
C ILE A 362 -8.79 -0.73 23.41
N VAL A 363 -8.56 0.49 22.92
CA VAL A 363 -9.59 1.55 22.87
C VAL A 363 -10.82 1.05 22.13
N ILE A 364 -10.64 0.56 20.91
CA ILE A 364 -11.75 0.16 20.05
C ILE A 364 -12.45 -1.09 20.56
N SER A 365 -11.72 -2.09 21.04
CA SER A 365 -12.32 -3.29 21.63
C SER A 365 -13.20 -2.95 22.83
N LYS A 366 -12.69 -2.11 23.75
CA LYS A 366 -13.43 -1.73 24.96
C LYS A 366 -14.60 -0.77 24.68
N ILE A 367 -14.66 -0.15 23.50
CA ILE A 367 -15.87 0.53 23.01
C ILE A 367 -16.86 -0.46 22.40
N LEU A 368 -16.40 -1.34 21.50
CA LEU A 368 -17.23 -2.29 20.76
C LEU A 368 -17.89 -3.33 21.65
N TYR A 369 -17.19 -3.79 22.68
CA TYR A 369 -17.69 -4.70 23.70
C TYR A 369 -17.02 -4.42 25.06
N PRO A 370 -17.60 -3.50 25.86
CA PRO A 370 -17.02 -3.10 27.14
C PRO A 370 -16.93 -4.24 28.15
N GLN A 371 -15.92 -4.18 29.01
CA GLN A 371 -15.72 -5.14 30.09
C GLN A 371 -16.76 -4.89 31.21
N THR A 372 -17.63 -5.87 31.45
CA THR A 372 -18.61 -5.83 32.57
C THR A 372 -18.29 -6.81 33.68
N GLU A 373 -17.55 -7.88 33.35
CA GLU A 373 -17.15 -8.93 34.27
C GLU A 373 -15.84 -8.55 34.97
N LYS A 374 -15.62 -9.10 36.18
CA LYS A 374 -14.39 -8.86 36.94
C LYS A 374 -13.18 -9.40 36.18
N ILE A 375 -12.10 -8.61 36.14
CA ILE A 375 -10.85 -8.96 35.48
C ILE A 375 -9.82 -9.47 36.49
N ASP A 376 -8.98 -10.41 36.02
CA ASP A 376 -7.74 -10.78 36.70
C ASP A 376 -6.57 -9.97 36.12
N ASN A 377 -5.87 -9.23 36.98
CA ASN A 377 -4.75 -8.38 36.58
C ASN A 377 -3.41 -9.12 36.65
N ASP A 378 -3.38 -10.40 37.04
CA ASP A 378 -2.16 -11.18 37.11
C ASP A 378 -1.62 -11.50 35.70
N VAL A 379 -0.37 -11.10 35.44
CA VAL A 379 0.30 -11.32 34.16
C VAL A 379 1.22 -12.52 34.28
N LYS A 380 0.69 -13.69 33.92
CA LYS A 380 1.43 -14.95 33.87
C LYS A 380 1.58 -15.41 32.42
N VAL A 381 2.83 -15.49 31.97
CA VAL A 381 3.18 -15.96 30.62
C VAL A 381 3.28 -17.48 30.62
N SER A 382 2.70 -18.14 29.61
CA SER A 382 2.93 -19.57 29.39
C SER A 382 4.42 -19.83 29.19
N GLN A 383 4.97 -20.82 29.92
CA GLN A 383 6.35 -21.29 29.76
C GLN A 383 6.43 -22.52 28.84
N GLU A 384 5.38 -22.81 28.07
CA GLU A 384 5.45 -23.85 27.03
C GLU A 384 6.59 -23.50 26.06
N LYS A 385 7.60 -24.38 25.95
CA LYS A 385 8.73 -24.20 25.04
C LYS A 385 8.33 -24.63 23.64
N ILE A 386 8.72 -23.86 22.62
CA ILE A 386 8.65 -24.28 21.22
C ILE A 386 9.89 -25.11 20.94
N GLY A 387 9.73 -26.42 20.82
CA GLY A 387 10.83 -27.36 20.56
C GLY A 387 11.61 -27.77 21.82
N SER A 388 12.30 -28.89 21.70
CA SER A 388 13.14 -29.51 22.73
C SER A 388 14.51 -28.81 22.86
N ASN A 389 15.04 -28.29 21.74
CA ASN A 389 16.34 -27.63 21.64
C ASN A 389 16.31 -26.53 20.57
N ILE A 390 17.39 -25.74 20.45
CA ILE A 390 17.46 -24.62 19.48
C ILE A 390 17.27 -25.11 18.04
N LEU A 391 17.87 -26.24 17.65
CA LEU A 391 17.73 -26.75 16.27
C LEU A 391 16.29 -27.20 15.99
N ASP A 392 15.64 -27.80 16.97
CA ASP A 392 14.22 -28.14 16.91
C ASP A 392 13.33 -26.89 16.81
N ALA A 393 13.65 -25.82 17.56
CA ALA A 393 12.96 -24.53 17.44
C ALA A 393 13.11 -23.91 16.03
N ILE A 394 14.32 -23.97 15.46
CA ILE A 394 14.58 -23.54 14.07
C ILE A 394 13.74 -24.37 13.10
N ALA A 395 13.80 -25.70 13.18
CA ALA A 395 13.09 -26.57 12.24
C ALA A 395 11.56 -26.38 12.28
N ASN A 396 10.99 -26.26 13.48
CA ASN A 396 9.56 -25.98 13.64
C ASN A 396 9.19 -24.60 13.09
N GLY A 397 9.97 -23.57 13.43
CA GLY A 397 9.75 -22.21 12.93
C GLY A 397 9.88 -22.10 11.41
N THR A 398 10.84 -22.79 10.80
CA THR A 398 10.99 -22.89 9.34
C THR A 398 9.78 -23.58 8.70
N THR A 399 9.26 -24.64 9.31
CA THR A 399 8.11 -25.39 8.77
C THR A 399 6.83 -24.54 8.81
N GLU A 400 6.59 -23.86 9.93
CA GLU A 400 5.46 -22.94 10.05
C GLU A 400 5.61 -21.73 9.11
N GLY A 401 6.83 -21.19 9.00
CA GLY A 401 7.15 -20.14 8.04
C GLY A 401 6.94 -20.54 6.59
N LEU A 402 7.28 -21.77 6.22
CA LEU A 402 7.05 -22.31 4.88
C LEU A 402 5.55 -22.41 4.58
N LYS A 403 4.75 -22.96 5.50
CA LYS A 403 3.28 -23.00 5.35
C LYS A 403 2.72 -21.59 5.18
N LEU A 404 3.17 -20.64 6.01
CA LEU A 404 2.76 -19.24 5.92
C LEU A 404 3.12 -18.64 4.55
N ALA A 405 4.37 -18.80 4.11
CA ALA A 405 4.86 -18.26 2.84
C ALA A 405 4.11 -18.82 1.63
N VAL A 406 3.88 -20.14 1.58
CA VAL A 406 3.10 -20.79 0.52
C VAL A 406 1.65 -20.31 0.54
N ASN A 407 1.04 -20.20 1.73
CA ASN A 407 -0.32 -19.69 1.86
C ASN A 407 -0.42 -18.24 1.37
N VAL A 408 0.54 -17.38 1.71
CA VAL A 408 0.60 -15.99 1.22
C VAL A 408 0.74 -15.96 -0.30
N GLY A 409 1.69 -16.70 -0.88
CA GLY A 409 1.89 -16.74 -2.32
C GLY A 409 0.66 -17.25 -3.09
N ALA A 410 0.05 -18.35 -2.62
CA ALA A 410 -1.16 -18.90 -3.23
C ALA A 410 -2.36 -17.96 -3.10
N MET A 411 -2.53 -17.34 -1.92
CA MET A 411 -3.59 -16.37 -1.66
C MET A 411 -3.46 -15.14 -2.58
N LEU A 412 -2.26 -14.59 -2.73
CA LEU A 412 -2.01 -13.44 -3.60
C LEU A 412 -2.31 -13.76 -5.07
N LEU A 413 -1.83 -14.90 -5.57
CA LEU A 413 -2.12 -15.34 -6.93
C LEU A 413 -3.63 -15.40 -7.18
N VAL A 414 -4.37 -16.05 -6.27
CA VAL A 414 -5.82 -16.23 -6.41
C VAL A 414 -6.56 -14.90 -6.33
N PHE A 415 -6.25 -14.04 -5.34
CA PHE A 415 -6.95 -12.77 -5.20
C PHE A 415 -6.64 -11.79 -6.33
N VAL A 416 -5.39 -11.68 -6.79
CA VAL A 416 -5.05 -10.84 -7.94
C VAL A 416 -5.78 -11.31 -9.19
N ALA A 417 -5.86 -12.62 -9.43
CA ALA A 417 -6.63 -13.18 -10.53
C ALA A 417 -8.15 -12.88 -10.40
N PHE A 418 -8.72 -12.97 -9.19
CA PHE A 418 -10.11 -12.61 -8.96
C PHE A 418 -10.38 -11.12 -9.18
N ILE A 419 -9.50 -10.24 -8.71
CA ILE A 419 -9.60 -8.79 -8.93
C ILE A 419 -9.56 -8.50 -10.44
N ALA A 420 -8.59 -9.06 -11.16
CA ALA A 420 -8.47 -8.91 -12.60
C ALA A 420 -9.71 -9.42 -13.35
N MET A 421 -10.25 -10.58 -12.95
CA MET A 421 -11.48 -11.12 -13.54
C MET A 421 -12.69 -10.23 -13.26
N ILE A 422 -12.85 -9.73 -12.03
CA ILE A 422 -13.94 -8.82 -11.66
C ILE A 422 -13.82 -7.52 -12.45
N ASN A 423 -12.63 -6.95 -12.56
CA ASN A 423 -12.37 -5.74 -13.34
C ASN A 423 -12.66 -5.94 -14.82
N GLY A 424 -12.26 -7.07 -15.40
CA GLY A 424 -12.60 -7.41 -16.78
C GLY A 424 -14.12 -7.49 -17.01
N ILE A 425 -14.86 -8.10 -16.08
CA ILE A 425 -16.33 -8.18 -16.17
C ILE A 425 -16.98 -6.79 -16.01
N LEU A 426 -16.59 -6.03 -14.98
CA LEU A 426 -17.13 -4.70 -14.70
C LEU A 426 -16.83 -3.71 -15.82
N GLY A 427 -15.58 -3.69 -16.29
CA GLY A 427 -15.13 -2.84 -17.39
C GLY A 427 -15.84 -3.18 -18.69
N SER A 428 -16.06 -4.46 -18.99
CA SER A 428 -16.82 -4.87 -20.19
C SER A 428 -18.28 -4.42 -20.13
N ILE A 429 -18.92 -4.53 -18.97
CA ILE A 429 -20.33 -4.10 -18.79
C ILE A 429 -20.45 -2.58 -18.89
N ALA A 430 -19.52 -1.84 -18.30
CA ALA A 430 -19.52 -0.38 -18.29
C ALA A 430 -19.02 0.26 -19.59
N GLY A 431 -18.29 -0.50 -20.40
CA GLY A 431 -17.81 -0.08 -21.73
C GLY A 431 -18.84 -0.26 -22.84
N PHE A 432 -20.02 -0.80 -22.55
CA PHE A 432 -21.10 -0.87 -23.52
C PHE A 432 -21.55 0.55 -23.90
N ASP A 433 -21.36 0.90 -25.16
CA ASP A 433 -21.51 2.25 -25.71
C ASP A 433 -22.56 2.32 -26.84
N GLY A 434 -23.19 1.21 -27.20
CA GLY A 434 -24.15 1.21 -28.30
C GLY A 434 -24.34 -0.12 -29.01
N ILE A 435 -25.12 -0.08 -30.09
CA ILE A 435 -25.28 -1.20 -31.02
C ILE A 435 -25.20 -0.65 -32.45
N THR A 436 -24.22 -1.14 -33.20
CA THR A 436 -24.09 -0.89 -34.64
C THR A 436 -24.56 -2.13 -35.40
N ILE A 437 -25.66 -2.00 -36.15
CA ILE A 437 -26.18 -3.06 -37.04
C ILE A 437 -26.00 -2.59 -38.49
N ALA A 438 -24.88 -2.98 -39.09
CA ALA A 438 -24.52 -2.60 -40.46
C ALA A 438 -25.58 -3.04 -41.51
N SER A 439 -26.27 -4.16 -41.28
CA SER A 439 -27.29 -4.68 -42.21
C SER A 439 -28.60 -3.89 -42.23
N MET A 440 -28.86 -3.08 -41.20
CA MET A 440 -30.08 -2.27 -41.05
C MET A 440 -29.80 -0.76 -41.04
N ASN A 441 -28.54 -0.35 -41.25
CA ASN A 441 -28.09 1.04 -41.14
C ASN A 441 -28.48 1.70 -39.81
N ILE A 442 -28.46 0.92 -38.72
CA ILE A 442 -28.71 1.41 -37.36
C ILE A 442 -27.35 1.57 -36.70
N ASP A 443 -27.03 2.81 -36.37
CA ASP A 443 -25.82 3.17 -35.64
C ASP A 443 -26.23 3.99 -34.41
N TRP A 444 -26.42 3.28 -33.30
CA TRP A 444 -26.88 3.89 -32.05
C TRP A 444 -25.78 3.82 -31.02
N HIS A 445 -25.15 4.96 -30.76
CA HIS A 445 -24.11 5.13 -29.75
C HIS A 445 -24.56 6.10 -28.63
N PHE A 446 -24.06 5.86 -27.42
CA PHE A 446 -24.17 6.73 -26.26
C PHE A 446 -22.85 6.70 -25.48
N THR A 447 -22.58 7.76 -24.70
CA THR A 447 -21.37 7.84 -23.87
C THR A 447 -21.36 6.69 -22.85
N SER A 448 -20.36 5.82 -22.95
CA SER A 448 -20.24 4.67 -22.06
C SER A 448 -19.93 5.10 -20.63
N LEU A 449 -20.25 4.25 -19.65
CA LEU A 449 -19.91 4.54 -18.26
C LEU A 449 -18.38 4.59 -18.05
N ASN A 450 -17.61 3.78 -18.79
CA ASN A 450 -16.15 3.85 -18.74
C ASN A 450 -15.62 5.20 -19.22
N GLU A 451 -16.18 5.75 -20.29
CA GLU A 451 -15.78 7.06 -20.81
C GLU A 451 -16.08 8.18 -19.79
N VAL A 452 -17.24 8.11 -19.12
CA VAL A 452 -17.55 9.03 -18.02
C VAL A 452 -16.56 8.87 -16.87
N ILE A 453 -16.17 7.64 -16.51
CA ILE A 453 -15.23 7.38 -15.42
C ILE A 453 -13.83 7.89 -15.77
N ALA A 454 -13.31 7.56 -16.95
CA ALA A 454 -12.01 8.01 -17.44
C ALA A 454 -11.87 9.53 -17.48
N ASN A 455 -12.92 10.23 -17.93
CA ASN A 455 -12.87 11.68 -18.10
C ASN A 455 -13.05 12.47 -16.79
N ASN A 456 -13.56 11.84 -15.72
CA ASN A 456 -13.92 12.55 -14.49
C ASN A 456 -13.18 12.05 -13.25
N THR A 457 -12.41 10.98 -13.37
CA THR A 457 -11.78 10.32 -12.22
C THR A 457 -10.38 9.81 -12.57
N PRO A 458 -9.54 9.50 -11.56
CA PRO A 458 -8.22 8.88 -11.80
C PRO A 458 -8.26 7.44 -12.33
N TYR A 459 -9.44 6.90 -12.64
CA TYR A 459 -9.62 5.52 -13.07
C TYR A 459 -9.96 5.47 -14.55
N GLU A 460 -9.39 4.53 -15.30
CA GLU A 460 -9.66 4.38 -16.74
C GLU A 460 -11.03 3.74 -17.04
N SER A 461 -11.56 2.95 -16.12
CA SER A 461 -12.80 2.19 -16.33
C SER A 461 -13.45 1.79 -15.00
N LEU A 462 -14.68 1.28 -15.08
CA LEU A 462 -15.35 0.70 -13.93
C LEU A 462 -14.57 -0.54 -13.45
N SER A 463 -13.95 -0.41 -12.29
CA SER A 463 -13.14 -1.44 -11.63
C SER A 463 -13.59 -1.64 -10.17
N LEU A 464 -13.14 -2.73 -9.56
CA LEU A 464 -13.28 -2.97 -8.14
C LEU A 464 -12.60 -1.86 -7.34
N GLU A 465 -11.42 -1.43 -7.80
CA GLU A 465 -10.66 -0.31 -7.28
C GLU A 465 -11.49 0.98 -7.28
N PHE A 466 -12.12 1.33 -8.39
CA PHE A 466 -13.04 2.48 -8.49
C PHE A 466 -14.17 2.38 -7.47
N ILE A 467 -14.86 1.23 -7.42
CA ILE A 467 -16.02 1.03 -6.54
C ILE A 467 -15.60 1.19 -5.08
N LEU A 468 -14.53 0.52 -4.67
CA LEU A 468 -14.02 0.58 -3.31
C LEU A 468 -13.47 1.97 -2.97
N GLY A 469 -12.77 2.60 -3.93
CA GLY A 469 -12.26 3.96 -3.84
C GLY A 469 -13.33 4.96 -3.47
N TYR A 470 -14.38 5.05 -4.28
CA TYR A 470 -15.47 5.98 -4.03
C TYR A 470 -16.39 5.56 -2.85
N THR A 471 -16.44 4.27 -2.52
CA THR A 471 -17.18 3.80 -1.32
C THR A 471 -16.53 4.30 -0.03
N PHE A 472 -15.19 4.27 0.05
CA PHE A 472 -14.45 4.67 1.24
C PHE A 472 -13.91 6.11 1.20
N ALA A 473 -13.96 6.80 0.06
CA ALA A 473 -13.52 8.20 -0.08
C ALA A 473 -14.10 9.16 0.99
N PRO A 474 -15.41 9.12 1.33
CA PRO A 474 -15.94 9.99 2.38
C PRO A 474 -15.28 9.75 3.75
N LEU A 475 -14.97 8.49 4.07
CA LEU A 475 -14.25 8.16 5.30
C LEU A 475 -12.81 8.67 5.24
N MET A 476 -12.13 8.54 4.10
CA MET A 476 -10.75 9.02 3.91
C MET A 476 -10.65 10.54 4.11
N TRP A 477 -11.59 11.28 3.52
CA TRP A 477 -11.68 12.73 3.71
C TRP A 477 -11.92 13.12 5.17
N LEU A 478 -12.81 12.39 5.87
CA LEU A 478 -13.09 12.64 7.30
C LEU A 478 -11.90 12.38 8.21
N ILE A 479 -11.03 11.42 7.87
CA ILE A 479 -9.80 11.14 8.64
C ILE A 479 -8.61 12.04 8.26
N GLY A 480 -8.83 13.03 7.38
CA GLY A 480 -7.85 14.07 7.07
C GLY A 480 -6.99 13.83 5.83
N VAL A 481 -7.40 12.94 4.93
CA VAL A 481 -6.84 12.82 3.57
C VAL A 481 -7.37 13.97 2.70
N ASP A 482 -6.53 14.49 1.80
CA ASP A 482 -6.94 15.50 0.84
C ASP A 482 -7.94 14.96 -0.20
N SER A 483 -8.77 15.83 -0.76
CA SER A 483 -9.76 15.46 -1.77
C SER A 483 -9.15 14.88 -3.04
N GLN A 484 -7.90 15.21 -3.38
CA GLN A 484 -7.21 14.65 -4.55
C GLN A 484 -6.83 13.17 -4.35
N ASP A 485 -6.46 12.78 -3.13
CA ASP A 485 -6.01 11.42 -2.81
C ASP A 485 -7.12 10.54 -2.22
N MET A 486 -8.30 11.09 -1.90
CA MET A 486 -9.32 10.39 -1.11
C MET A 486 -9.86 9.10 -1.78
N SER A 487 -9.98 9.07 -3.11
CA SER A 487 -10.46 7.90 -3.85
C SER A 487 -9.40 6.80 -3.86
N LEU A 488 -8.15 7.14 -4.16
CA LEU A 488 -7.01 6.22 -4.15
C LEU A 488 -6.77 5.65 -2.74
N MET A 489 -6.85 6.48 -1.71
CA MET A 489 -6.78 6.04 -0.31
C MET A 489 -7.96 5.12 0.06
N GLY A 490 -9.16 5.41 -0.47
CA GLY A 490 -10.34 4.59 -0.28
C GLY A 490 -10.18 3.21 -0.90
N GLN A 491 -9.54 3.14 -2.07
CA GLN A 491 -9.24 1.89 -2.77
C GLN A 491 -8.27 1.06 -1.95
N LEU A 492 -7.18 1.66 -1.44
CA LEU A 492 -6.20 0.96 -0.61
C LEU A 492 -6.87 0.34 0.62
N LEU A 493 -7.76 1.08 1.30
CA LEU A 493 -8.55 0.54 2.42
C LEU A 493 -9.46 -0.60 1.97
N GLY A 494 -10.19 -0.42 0.87
CA GLY A 494 -11.13 -1.43 0.39
C GLY A 494 -10.45 -2.72 -0.04
N ILE A 495 -9.34 -2.63 -0.79
CA ILE A 495 -8.55 -3.78 -1.24
C ILE A 495 -7.94 -4.51 -0.04
N LYS A 496 -7.45 -3.76 0.96
CA LYS A 496 -7.01 -4.35 2.23
C LYS A 496 -8.11 -5.22 2.85
N LEU A 497 -9.33 -4.68 2.97
CA LEU A 497 -10.44 -5.38 3.62
C LEU A 497 -10.94 -6.58 2.81
N ALA A 498 -11.08 -6.41 1.49
CA ALA A 498 -11.64 -7.39 0.58
C ALA A 498 -10.68 -8.55 0.31
N ALA A 499 -9.39 -8.28 0.20
CA ALA A 499 -8.36 -9.26 -0.10
C ALA A 499 -7.34 -9.37 1.04
N SER A 500 -6.31 -8.52 1.03
CA SER A 500 -5.29 -8.51 2.09
C SER A 500 -4.48 -7.21 2.08
N GLU A 501 -3.83 -6.94 3.20
CA GLU A 501 -2.87 -5.86 3.34
C GLU A 501 -1.66 -6.01 2.41
N PHE A 502 -1.27 -7.24 2.04
CA PHE A 502 -0.20 -7.46 1.06
C PHE A 502 -0.53 -6.84 -0.31
N ILE A 503 -1.74 -7.08 -0.83
CA ILE A 503 -2.17 -6.47 -2.10
C ILE A 503 -2.26 -4.95 -1.94
N GLY A 504 -2.76 -4.49 -0.79
CA GLY A 504 -2.77 -3.06 -0.47
C GLY A 504 -1.38 -2.43 -0.52
N TYR A 505 -0.34 -3.09 0.01
CA TYR A 505 1.03 -2.57 -0.03
C TYR A 505 1.66 -2.61 -1.42
N ILE A 506 1.32 -3.60 -2.24
CA ILE A 506 1.75 -3.65 -3.66
C ILE A 506 1.14 -2.45 -4.41
N GLN A 507 -0.17 -2.23 -4.28
CA GLN A 507 -0.82 -1.07 -4.88
C GLN A 507 -0.29 0.26 -4.32
N LEU A 508 0.03 0.33 -3.02
CA LEU A 508 0.66 1.53 -2.46
C LEU A 508 2.06 1.76 -3.05
N ALA A 509 2.83 0.71 -3.30
CA ALA A 509 4.16 0.80 -3.91
C ALA A 509 4.08 1.38 -5.34
N GLU A 510 3.04 1.01 -6.10
CA GLU A 510 2.72 1.57 -7.42
C GLU A 510 2.22 3.01 -7.31
N LEU A 511 1.26 3.28 -6.43
CA LEU A 511 0.66 4.62 -6.28
C LEU A 511 1.63 5.66 -5.70
N LYS A 512 2.74 5.27 -5.06
CA LYS A 512 3.77 6.22 -4.62
C LYS A 512 4.81 6.53 -5.71
N ASP A 513 4.74 5.86 -6.87
CA ASP A 513 5.69 6.04 -7.96
C ASP A 513 5.12 7.07 -8.94
N VAL A 514 5.75 8.25 -8.99
CA VAL A 514 5.36 9.37 -9.87
C VAL A 514 5.52 9.07 -11.35
N THR A 515 6.19 7.97 -11.71
CA THR A 515 6.29 7.54 -13.11
C THR A 515 5.00 6.85 -13.59
N ASN A 516 4.11 6.47 -12.68
CA ASN A 516 2.81 5.93 -13.02
C ASN A 516 1.82 7.06 -13.29
N ALA A 517 0.98 6.90 -14.33
CA ALA A 517 -0.06 7.87 -14.70
C ALA A 517 -1.04 8.19 -13.55
N VAL A 518 -1.28 7.20 -12.69
CA VAL A 518 -2.08 7.35 -11.48
C VAL A 518 -1.16 7.19 -10.27
N HIS A 519 -0.98 8.27 -9.53
CA HIS A 519 -0.18 8.29 -8.31
C HIS A 519 -0.84 9.14 -7.23
N LEU A 520 -0.42 8.95 -5.98
CA LEU A 520 -0.78 9.81 -4.86
C LEU A 520 -0.06 11.15 -5.00
N THR A 521 -0.77 12.22 -4.66
CA THR A 521 -0.28 13.59 -4.80
C THR A 521 0.59 13.98 -3.60
N TYR A 522 0.19 13.58 -2.39
CA TYR A 522 0.81 14.04 -1.14
C TYR A 522 1.63 12.96 -0.44
N ASN A 523 2.82 13.32 0.06
CA ASN A 523 3.64 12.42 0.89
C ASN A 523 2.91 12.04 2.18
N LYS A 524 2.10 12.96 2.71
CA LYS A 524 1.21 12.73 3.84
C LYS A 524 0.32 11.50 3.60
N SER A 525 -0.29 11.38 2.42
CA SER A 525 -1.17 10.26 2.06
C SER A 525 -0.42 8.94 2.00
N ILE A 526 0.82 8.93 1.47
CA ILE A 526 1.68 7.74 1.44
C ILE A 526 2.02 7.27 2.85
N ILE A 527 2.38 8.18 3.75
CA ILE A 527 2.66 7.83 5.15
C ILE A 527 1.37 7.39 5.85
N MET A 528 0.25 8.09 5.67
CA MET A 528 -1.04 7.67 6.23
C MET A 528 -1.45 6.28 5.73
N ALA A 529 -1.26 5.98 4.44
CA ALA A 529 -1.52 4.67 3.85
C ALA A 529 -0.65 3.59 4.50
N THR A 530 0.63 3.89 4.77
CA THR A 530 1.53 2.98 5.48
C THR A 530 0.97 2.57 6.85
N TYR A 531 0.43 3.52 7.63
CA TYR A 531 -0.20 3.19 8.92
C TYR A 531 -1.56 2.51 8.75
N MET A 532 -2.35 2.94 7.77
CA MET A 532 -3.67 2.39 7.48
C MET A 532 -3.60 0.94 7.04
N LEU A 533 -2.62 0.57 6.22
CA LEU A 533 -2.42 -0.78 5.73
C LEU A 533 -1.76 -1.70 6.76
N CYS A 534 -1.06 -1.14 7.75
CA CYS A 534 -0.45 -1.90 8.84
C CYS A 534 -1.51 -2.53 9.76
N GLY A 535 -1.98 -3.73 9.40
CA GLY A 535 -2.81 -4.60 10.23
C GLY A 535 -3.47 -5.71 9.41
N PHE A 536 -3.66 -6.90 9.99
CA PHE A 536 -4.30 -8.05 9.34
C PHE A 536 -5.84 -7.97 9.20
N ALA A 537 -6.45 -6.80 9.38
CA ALA A 537 -7.89 -6.62 9.28
C ALA A 537 -8.38 -6.83 7.83
N ASN A 538 -8.83 -8.05 7.52
CA ASN A 538 -9.46 -8.45 6.25
C ASN A 538 -10.45 -9.63 6.47
N PHE A 539 -11.28 -9.95 5.48
CA PHE A 539 -12.26 -11.04 5.62
C PHE A 539 -11.61 -12.42 5.81
N ALA A 540 -10.46 -12.69 5.19
CA ALA A 540 -9.75 -13.96 5.33
C ALA A 540 -9.24 -14.18 6.76
N SER A 541 -8.79 -13.11 7.43
CA SER A 541 -8.31 -13.13 8.81
C SER A 541 -9.37 -13.59 9.81
N ILE A 542 -10.66 -13.41 9.53
CA ILE A 542 -11.74 -13.97 10.37
C ILE A 542 -11.63 -15.50 10.40
N GLY A 543 -11.49 -16.12 9.23
CA GLY A 543 -11.31 -17.57 9.11
C GLY A 543 -10.02 -18.05 9.79
N ILE A 544 -8.92 -17.31 9.60
CA ILE A 544 -7.61 -17.60 10.22
C ILE A 544 -7.71 -17.57 11.74
N GLN A 545 -8.36 -16.57 12.33
CA GLN A 545 -8.51 -16.49 13.79
C GLN A 545 -9.46 -17.55 14.35
N ILE A 546 -10.57 -17.84 13.69
CA ILE A 546 -11.50 -18.91 14.11
C ILE A 546 -10.79 -20.27 14.09
N GLY A 547 -9.98 -20.53 13.05
CA GLY A 547 -9.19 -21.76 12.94
C GLY A 547 -8.06 -21.82 13.96
N GLY A 548 -7.22 -20.78 13.99
CA GLY A 548 -6.04 -20.69 14.85
C GLY A 548 -6.41 -20.65 16.34
N ILE A 549 -7.12 -19.61 16.79
CA ILE A 549 -7.51 -19.46 18.20
C ILE A 549 -8.49 -20.57 18.61
N GLY A 550 -9.41 -20.95 17.73
CA GLY A 550 -10.38 -22.03 18.02
C GLY A 550 -9.74 -23.41 18.14
N SER A 551 -8.54 -23.64 17.60
CA SER A 551 -7.77 -24.86 17.86
C SER A 551 -7.11 -24.87 19.24
N LEU A 552 -6.80 -23.69 19.78
CA LEU A 552 -6.20 -23.51 21.10
C LEU A 552 -7.24 -23.52 22.22
N ALA A 553 -8.45 -23.01 21.93
CA ALA A 553 -9.59 -22.99 22.84
C ALA A 553 -10.89 -23.40 22.10
N PRO A 554 -11.13 -24.71 21.93
CA PRO A 554 -12.32 -25.25 21.27
C PRO A 554 -13.65 -24.73 21.85
N GLY A 555 -13.72 -24.48 23.17
CA GLY A 555 -14.91 -23.94 23.84
C GLY A 555 -15.28 -22.52 23.39
N GLN A 556 -14.31 -21.75 22.91
CA GLN A 556 -14.50 -20.36 22.46
C GLN A 556 -14.82 -20.25 20.96
N ARG A 557 -14.82 -21.35 20.20
CA ARG A 557 -15.02 -21.31 18.74
C ARG A 557 -16.31 -20.61 18.32
N LYS A 558 -17.40 -20.79 19.09
CA LYS A 558 -18.67 -20.08 18.86
C LYS A 558 -18.51 -18.56 19.07
N THR A 559 -17.88 -18.15 20.17
CA THR A 559 -17.60 -16.74 20.49
C THR A 559 -16.77 -16.07 19.40
N LEU A 560 -15.71 -16.74 18.92
CA LEU A 560 -14.85 -16.25 17.83
C LEU A 560 -15.65 -16.01 16.55
N SER A 561 -16.52 -16.96 16.18
CA SER A 561 -17.37 -16.85 14.99
C SER A 561 -18.35 -15.67 15.10
N GLU A 562 -19.02 -15.52 16.24
CA GLU A 562 -19.97 -14.41 16.48
C GLU A 562 -19.27 -13.04 16.44
N PHE A 563 -17.99 -12.97 16.79
CA PHE A 563 -17.23 -11.72 16.82
C PHE A 563 -16.45 -11.41 15.55
N GLY A 564 -16.34 -12.33 14.58
CA GLY A 564 -15.50 -12.14 13.38
C GLY A 564 -15.64 -10.77 12.70
N ILE A 565 -16.87 -10.37 12.35
CA ILE A 565 -17.13 -9.07 11.72
C ILE A 565 -16.85 -7.89 12.65
N LYS A 566 -17.19 -8.02 13.94
CA LYS A 566 -16.92 -6.98 14.94
C LYS A 566 -15.42 -6.80 15.16
N ALA A 567 -14.65 -7.88 15.15
CA ALA A 567 -13.21 -7.86 15.25
C ALA A 567 -12.56 -7.21 14.01
N LEU A 568 -13.07 -7.53 12.81
CA LEU A 568 -12.63 -6.91 11.55
C LEU A 568 -12.83 -5.39 11.59
N ILE A 569 -14.04 -4.93 11.94
CA ILE A 569 -14.34 -3.49 12.10
C ILE A 569 -13.40 -2.89 13.16
N GLY A 570 -13.20 -3.57 14.28
CA GLY A 570 -12.34 -3.09 15.35
C GLY A 570 -10.88 -2.91 14.94
N GLY A 571 -10.29 -3.89 14.27
CA GLY A 571 -8.91 -3.82 13.77
C GLY A 571 -8.74 -2.76 12.68
N THR A 572 -9.74 -2.60 11.82
CA THR A 572 -9.77 -1.55 10.79
C THR A 572 -9.77 -0.16 11.43
N ILE A 573 -10.66 0.09 12.38
CA ILE A 573 -10.73 1.39 13.06
C ILE A 573 -9.44 1.65 13.85
N ALA A 574 -8.85 0.64 14.48
CA ALA A 574 -7.58 0.80 15.22
C ALA A 574 -6.42 1.25 14.31
N SER A 575 -6.29 0.67 13.11
CA SER A 575 -5.28 1.09 12.11
C SER A 575 -5.60 2.48 11.54
N LEU A 576 -6.88 2.79 11.27
CA LEU A 576 -7.30 4.13 10.82
C LEU A 576 -7.05 5.22 11.87
N ILE A 577 -7.23 4.94 13.17
CA ILE A 577 -6.87 5.90 14.23
C ILE A 577 -5.36 6.17 14.20
N SER A 578 -4.54 5.13 14.04
CA SER A 578 -3.08 5.31 13.93
C SER A 578 -2.70 6.17 12.72
N ALA A 579 -3.32 5.91 11.57
CA ALA A 579 -3.12 6.71 10.35
C ALA A 579 -3.57 8.17 10.52
N THR A 580 -4.73 8.39 11.16
CA THR A 580 -5.26 9.73 11.47
C THR A 580 -4.30 10.50 12.38
N ILE A 581 -3.77 9.83 13.42
CA ILE A 581 -2.79 10.41 14.34
C ILE A 581 -1.48 10.74 13.64
N ALA A 582 -1.00 9.88 12.74
CA ALA A 582 0.19 10.16 11.95
C ALA A 582 -0.03 11.37 11.03
N GLY A 583 -1.13 11.36 10.26
CA GLY A 583 -1.52 12.42 9.33
C GLY A 583 -1.62 13.80 9.99
N MET A 584 -2.25 13.88 11.17
CA MET A 584 -2.39 15.17 11.86
C MET A 584 -1.05 15.75 12.35
N LEU A 585 -0.05 14.91 12.62
CA LEU A 585 1.26 15.32 13.15
C LEU A 585 2.26 15.71 12.05
N ILE A 586 2.09 15.15 10.85
CA ILE A 586 2.97 15.39 9.70
C ILE A 586 2.44 16.48 8.77
N GLY A 587 1.16 16.85 8.86
CA GLY A 587 0.58 17.94 8.09
C GLY A 587 -0.35 17.43 7.02
#